data_AF-A0A497JEI3-F1
#
_entry.id   AF-A0A497JEI3-F1
#
_cell.length_a   1.000
_cell.length_b   1.000
_cell.length_c   1.000
_cell.angle_alpha   90.00
_cell.angle_beta   90.00
_cell.angle_gamma   90.00
#
_symmetry.space_group_name_H-M   'P 1'
#
loop_
_entity.id
_entity.type
_entity.pdbx_description
1 polymer ?
#
loop_
_entity_poly.entity_id
_entity_poly.type
_entity_poly.pdbx_seq_one_letter_code
_entity_poly.pdbx_strand_id
1 'polypeptide(L)'
;MAMKGFNIVVIHEKDPMIVAKAQDELTERMDPGFWNPEWFIHMRFGKYPLRSFKEFISDITYGPIITGKRPLNLGDIKLGVAIIGQKQFTDVGLDLSEAIVVEEGSEWDLERARVKQWDLLFPRSGVGSLGKGRMGIFPYPESEVKAVVSCFVDLIRINGILPQYVLVFLKSRFGQLQIRRFFSGVGTININFSQIGSIQIHDIPLQLQQQVAAEWDVVNHFHEIGIDLKAKMFLAQKHGNREAEREYQTKYKHNMEIAEAMLNDLIRQVEEIIEGKRTEIEPVDRILKES
;
A
#
# COMPACT_ATOMS: atom_id res chain seq x y z
N MET A 1 13.74 24.58 -8.74
CA MET A 1 14.17 23.83 -9.94
C MET A 1 12.91 23.60 -10.76
N ALA A 2 12.78 24.24 -11.92
CA ALA A 2 11.56 24.19 -12.72
C ALA A 2 11.35 22.75 -13.22
N MET A 3 10.18 22.17 -12.97
CA MET A 3 9.78 20.93 -13.63
C MET A 3 9.81 21.20 -15.14
N LYS A 4 10.75 20.55 -15.87
CA LYS A 4 10.71 20.50 -17.33
C LYS A 4 9.32 20.02 -17.70
N GLY A 5 8.50 20.94 -18.23
CA GLY A 5 7.15 20.64 -18.66
C GLY A 5 7.21 19.45 -19.60
N PHE A 6 6.44 18.41 -19.28
CA PHE A 6 6.27 17.27 -20.16
C PHE A 6 5.74 17.79 -21.51
N ASN A 7 6.62 17.94 -22.50
CA ASN A 7 6.24 18.24 -23.87
C ASN A 7 5.55 16.98 -24.40
N ILE A 8 4.23 16.92 -24.23
CA ILE A 8 3.37 15.88 -24.76
C ILE A 8 2.29 16.60 -25.54
N VAL A 9 2.25 16.31 -26.83
CA VAL A 9 1.14 16.70 -27.69
C VAL A 9 0.21 15.50 -27.74
N VAL A 10 -0.95 15.63 -27.10
CA VAL A 10 -2.05 14.67 -27.24
C VAL A 10 -2.77 15.01 -28.53
N ILE A 11 -2.67 14.14 -29.54
CA ILE A 11 -3.19 14.42 -30.89
C ILE A 11 -4.71 14.16 -30.98
N HIS A 12 -5.28 13.44 -30.00
CA HIS A 12 -6.72 13.19 -29.91
C HIS A 12 -7.15 12.97 -28.44
N GLU A 13 -8.12 13.75 -27.95
CA GLU A 13 -8.60 13.69 -26.54
C GLU A 13 -9.51 12.48 -26.26
N LYS A 14 -10.25 12.01 -27.27
CA LYS A 14 -10.98 10.75 -27.22
C LYS A 14 -10.07 9.66 -27.75
N ASP A 15 -9.67 8.75 -26.87
CA ASP A 15 -8.79 7.61 -27.12
C ASP A 15 -7.40 8.01 -27.62
N PRO A 16 -6.51 8.47 -26.72
CA PRO A 16 -5.19 8.92 -27.11
C PRO A 16 -4.30 7.76 -27.56
N MET A 17 -4.42 7.38 -28.83
CA MET A 17 -3.63 6.31 -29.46
C MET A 17 -2.23 6.75 -29.89
N ILE A 18 -1.93 8.05 -29.84
CA ILE A 18 -0.67 8.61 -30.34
C ILE A 18 -0.10 9.61 -29.33
N VAL A 19 1.11 9.31 -28.85
CA VAL A 19 1.90 10.18 -27.98
C VAL A 19 3.13 10.63 -28.75
N ALA A 20 3.24 11.92 -29.03
CA ALA A 20 4.45 12.49 -29.61
C ALA A 20 5.44 12.86 -28.50
N LYS A 21 6.63 12.25 -28.53
CA LYS A 21 7.73 12.53 -27.61
C LYS A 21 9.02 12.84 -28.37
N ALA A 22 9.88 13.64 -27.73
CA ALA A 22 11.20 13.90 -28.26
C ALA A 22 12.00 12.59 -28.36
N GLN A 23 12.80 12.46 -29.41
CA GLN A 23 13.49 11.20 -29.73
C GLN A 23 14.42 10.74 -28.61
N ASP A 24 15.10 11.67 -27.94
CA ASP A 24 15.95 11.43 -26.79
C ASP A 24 15.16 10.84 -25.60
N GLU A 25 14.00 11.39 -25.27
CA GLU A 25 13.13 10.84 -24.21
C GLU A 25 12.63 9.42 -24.54
N LEU A 26 12.33 9.13 -25.81
CA LEU A 26 11.91 7.79 -26.24
C LEU A 26 13.03 6.75 -26.14
N THR A 27 14.29 7.16 -26.34
CA THR A 27 15.43 6.24 -26.20
C THR A 27 15.67 5.78 -24.77
N GLU A 28 15.22 6.54 -23.76
CA GLU A 28 15.30 6.13 -22.36
C GLU A 28 14.29 5.01 -22.02
N ARG A 29 13.10 5.03 -22.63
CA ARG A 29 12.08 3.98 -22.46
C ARG A 29 11.15 3.85 -23.67
N MET A 30 11.27 2.73 -24.39
CA MET A 30 10.43 2.40 -25.56
C MET A 30 9.17 1.58 -25.20
N ASP A 31 8.54 1.87 -24.07
CA ASP A 31 7.33 1.17 -23.60
C ASP A 31 6.11 2.08 -23.78
N PRO A 32 5.18 1.77 -24.71
CA PRO A 32 4.00 2.61 -24.94
C PRO A 32 3.12 2.78 -23.70
N GLY A 33 3.03 1.76 -22.84
CA GLY A 33 2.27 1.82 -21.59
C GLY A 33 2.82 2.87 -20.63
N PHE A 34 4.15 3.05 -20.63
CA PHE A 34 4.81 4.09 -19.85
C PHE A 34 4.46 5.51 -20.32
N TRP A 35 4.10 5.70 -21.59
CA TRP A 35 3.82 7.03 -22.15
C TRP A 35 2.33 7.38 -22.24
N ASN A 36 1.43 6.53 -21.74
CA ASN A 36 -0.02 6.74 -21.83
C ASN A 36 -0.46 8.16 -21.34
N PRO A 37 -1.22 8.94 -22.14
CA PRO A 37 -1.63 10.31 -21.79
C PRO A 37 -2.50 10.44 -20.54
N GLU A 38 -3.26 9.40 -20.19
CA GLU A 38 -4.06 9.37 -18.94
C GLU A 38 -3.19 9.73 -17.73
N TRP A 39 -1.94 9.26 -17.69
CA TRP A 39 -1.02 9.57 -16.59
C TRP A 39 -0.78 11.08 -16.43
N PHE A 40 -0.66 11.82 -17.53
CA PHE A 40 -0.30 13.24 -17.52
C PHE A 40 -1.50 14.14 -17.26
N ILE A 41 -2.67 13.70 -17.70
CA ILE A 41 -3.95 14.33 -17.39
C ILE A 41 -4.09 14.34 -15.87
N HIS A 42 -4.11 13.19 -15.21
CA HIS A 42 -4.32 13.10 -13.76
C HIS A 42 -3.22 13.78 -12.93
N MET A 43 -1.97 13.86 -13.40
CA MET A 43 -0.93 14.65 -12.70
C MET A 43 -1.08 16.17 -12.84
N ARG A 44 -1.73 16.67 -13.90
CA ARG A 44 -1.99 18.11 -14.07
C ARG A 44 -3.17 18.60 -13.23
N PHE A 45 -4.09 17.70 -12.87
CA PHE A 45 -5.25 18.02 -12.06
C PHE A 45 -4.94 17.85 -10.58
N GLY A 46 -4.42 18.92 -9.97
CA GLY A 46 -4.27 18.97 -8.52
C GLY A 46 -4.12 20.39 -8.00
N LYS A 47 -4.83 20.70 -6.90
CA LYS A 47 -4.76 21.99 -6.21
C LYS A 47 -3.43 22.17 -5.46
N TYR A 48 -2.78 21.06 -5.11
CA TYR A 48 -1.62 21.03 -4.22
C TYR A 48 -0.33 20.72 -4.98
N PRO A 49 0.82 21.25 -4.53
CA PRO A 49 2.11 21.03 -5.19
C PRO A 49 2.46 19.54 -5.22
N LEU A 50 3.08 19.12 -6.32
CA LEU A 50 3.65 17.78 -6.46
C LEU A 50 5.08 17.78 -5.94
N ARG A 51 5.41 16.78 -5.13
CA ARG A 51 6.77 16.53 -4.62
C ARG A 51 7.15 15.08 -4.85
N SER A 52 8.44 14.84 -5.09
CA SER A 52 8.94 13.49 -5.30
C SER A 52 8.85 12.70 -4.00
N PHE A 53 8.37 11.46 -4.06
CA PHE A 53 8.28 10.60 -2.88
C PHE A 53 9.64 10.40 -2.22
N LYS A 54 10.72 10.38 -3.00
CA LYS A 54 12.11 10.37 -2.52
C LYS A 54 12.41 11.46 -1.50
N GLU A 55 11.78 12.64 -1.57
CA GLU A 55 11.97 13.72 -0.60
C GLU A 55 11.48 13.36 0.80
N PHE A 56 10.55 12.41 0.90
CA PHE A 56 9.95 11.95 2.14
C PHE A 56 10.51 10.60 2.61
N ILE A 57 11.37 9.95 1.83
CA ILE A 57 11.96 8.65 2.19
C ILE A 57 13.26 8.90 2.96
N SER A 58 13.26 8.54 4.24
CA SER A 58 14.45 8.57 5.09
C SER A 58 15.29 7.28 4.97
N ASP A 59 14.64 6.15 4.69
CA ASP A 59 15.27 4.86 4.51
C ASP A 59 14.40 3.94 3.64
N ILE A 60 15.01 3.11 2.82
CA ILE A 60 14.33 2.12 1.97
C ILE A 60 15.18 0.86 1.81
N THR A 61 14.61 -0.30 2.10
CA THR A 61 15.31 -1.59 2.09
C THR A 61 14.34 -2.76 1.85
N TYR A 62 14.85 -3.99 1.70
CA TYR A 62 14.07 -5.22 1.59
C TYR A 62 14.68 -6.32 2.48
N GLY A 63 13.96 -7.43 2.70
CA GLY A 63 14.41 -8.54 3.55
C GLY A 63 15.66 -9.30 3.10
N PRO A 64 16.08 -10.35 3.83
CA PRO A 64 17.19 -11.21 3.43
C PRO A 64 16.84 -12.03 2.17
N ILE A 65 17.81 -12.20 1.26
CA ILE A 65 17.70 -13.10 0.10
C ILE A 65 18.37 -14.42 0.48
N ILE A 66 17.55 -15.41 0.81
CA ILE A 66 18.02 -16.75 1.17
C ILE A 66 17.45 -17.75 0.16
N THR A 67 18.34 -18.48 -0.51
CA THR A 67 17.99 -19.45 -1.54
C THR A 67 18.11 -20.89 -1.00
N GLY A 68 17.22 -21.78 -1.44
CA GLY A 68 17.30 -23.21 -1.13
C GLY A 68 16.96 -23.62 0.31
N LYS A 69 16.64 -22.68 1.20
CA LYS A 69 16.22 -22.95 2.59
C LYS A 69 14.79 -22.51 2.84
N ARG A 70 14.17 -23.09 3.86
CA ARG A 70 12.89 -22.63 4.42
C ARG A 70 13.07 -22.28 5.89
N PRO A 71 12.46 -21.19 6.38
CA PRO A 71 12.48 -20.87 7.81
C PRO A 71 11.77 -21.96 8.62
N LEU A 72 12.28 -22.23 9.81
CA LEU A 72 11.53 -22.94 10.84
C LEU A 72 10.43 -22.00 11.34
N ASN A 73 9.17 -22.44 11.28
CA ASN A 73 8.04 -21.65 11.75
C ASN A 73 7.74 -21.98 13.23
N LEU A 74 7.91 -20.98 14.11
CA LEU A 74 7.55 -21.06 15.53
C LEU A 74 6.03 -20.97 15.75
N GLY A 75 5.28 -20.47 14.77
CA GLY A 75 3.81 -20.51 14.72
C GLY A 75 3.09 -19.40 15.50
N ASP A 76 3.57 -19.00 16.68
CA ASP A 76 2.97 -17.93 17.49
C ASP A 76 3.83 -16.67 17.41
N ILE A 77 3.21 -15.53 17.05
CA ILE A 77 3.86 -14.23 16.89
C ILE A 77 4.56 -13.73 18.16
N LYS A 78 4.17 -14.25 19.33
CA LYS A 78 4.80 -13.94 20.62
C LYS A 78 6.12 -14.68 20.84
N LEU A 79 6.42 -15.71 20.05
CA LEU A 79 7.61 -16.55 20.21
C LEU A 79 8.82 -16.06 19.41
N GLY A 80 8.67 -15.04 18.57
CA GLY A 80 9.77 -14.56 17.73
C GLY A 80 9.41 -13.38 16.83
N VAL A 81 9.98 -13.36 15.63
CA VAL A 81 9.82 -12.27 14.66
C VAL A 81 8.98 -12.75 13.48
N ALA A 82 7.88 -12.09 13.19
CA ALA A 82 7.01 -12.42 12.05
C ALA A 82 7.62 -11.94 10.72
N ILE A 83 7.67 -12.82 9.72
CA ILE A 83 8.07 -12.47 8.36
C ILE A 83 6.87 -11.93 7.60
N ILE A 84 6.96 -10.68 7.15
CA ILE A 84 5.97 -10.03 6.29
C ILE A 84 6.33 -10.30 4.83
N GLY A 85 5.61 -11.25 4.24
CA GLY A 85 5.64 -11.55 2.81
C GLY A 85 4.47 -10.93 2.06
N GLN A 86 4.42 -11.13 0.74
CA GLN A 86 3.32 -10.62 -0.10
C GLN A 86 1.93 -11.18 0.29
N LYS A 87 1.89 -12.34 0.98
CA LYS A 87 0.64 -12.97 1.43
C LYS A 87 0.01 -12.28 2.64
N GLN A 88 0.78 -11.51 3.38
CA GLN A 88 0.32 -10.77 4.55
C GLN A 88 -0.48 -9.51 4.16
N PHE A 89 -0.56 -9.14 2.88
CA PHE A 89 -1.29 -7.96 2.45
C PHE A 89 -2.73 -8.32 2.06
N THR A 90 -3.69 -7.71 2.74
CA THR A 90 -5.10 -7.66 2.32
C THR A 90 -5.33 -6.43 1.42
N ASP A 91 -6.56 -6.21 0.98
CA ASP A 91 -6.90 -4.99 0.24
C ASP A 91 -6.88 -3.75 1.15
N VAL A 92 -7.07 -3.93 2.47
CA VAL A 92 -7.13 -2.86 3.48
C VAL A 92 -5.81 -2.69 4.25
N GLY A 93 -5.26 -3.77 4.79
CA GLY A 93 -4.16 -3.74 5.76
C GLY A 93 -3.32 -5.03 5.77
N LEU A 94 -2.78 -5.37 6.94
CA LEU A 94 -1.90 -6.53 7.12
C LEU A 94 -2.57 -7.66 7.89
N ASP A 95 -2.56 -8.88 7.35
CA ASP A 95 -2.95 -10.09 8.05
C ASP A 95 -1.71 -10.89 8.46
N LEU A 96 -1.34 -10.80 9.73
CA LEU A 96 -0.21 -11.53 10.30
C LEU A 96 -0.60 -12.88 10.92
N SER A 97 -1.88 -13.27 10.91
CA SER A 97 -2.37 -14.48 11.59
C SER A 97 -1.73 -15.79 11.09
N GLU A 98 -1.29 -15.79 9.83
CA GLU A 98 -0.61 -16.91 9.17
C GLU A 98 0.84 -16.58 8.78
N ALA A 99 1.43 -15.52 9.36
CA ALA A 99 2.81 -15.19 9.12
C ALA A 99 3.74 -16.31 9.64
N ILE A 100 4.85 -16.53 8.93
CA ILE A 100 5.91 -17.39 9.45
C ILE A 100 6.63 -16.62 10.56
N VAL A 101 6.76 -17.23 11.73
CA VAL A 101 7.49 -16.65 12.87
C VAL A 101 8.83 -17.35 13.00
N VAL A 102 9.91 -16.58 13.05
CA VAL A 102 11.29 -17.08 13.16
C VAL A 102 11.92 -16.66 14.48
N GLU A 103 12.97 -17.37 14.87
CA GLU A 103 13.79 -16.99 16.02
C GLU A 103 14.45 -15.63 15.78
N GLU A 104 14.46 -14.81 16.84
CA GLU A 104 15.09 -13.50 16.84
C GLU A 104 16.61 -13.63 16.62
N GLY A 105 17.16 -12.83 15.71
CA GLY A 105 18.57 -12.90 15.31
C GLY A 105 18.93 -14.07 14.37
N SER A 106 17.94 -14.86 13.91
CA SER A 106 18.16 -15.87 12.87
C SER A 106 18.52 -15.25 11.50
N GLU A 107 18.96 -16.07 10.54
CA GLU A 107 19.28 -15.59 9.18
C GLU A 107 18.09 -14.90 8.46
N TRP A 108 16.86 -15.17 8.90
CA TRP A 108 15.63 -14.59 8.37
C TRP A 108 15.25 -13.24 9.01
N ASP A 109 15.84 -12.92 10.16
CA ASP A 109 15.59 -11.70 10.93
C ASP A 109 16.75 -10.72 10.76
N LEU A 110 16.74 -10.03 9.62
CA LEU A 110 17.78 -9.08 9.28
C LEU A 110 17.46 -7.70 9.87
N GLU A 111 18.26 -7.24 10.83
CA GLU A 111 18.08 -6.00 11.62
C GLU A 111 17.58 -4.80 10.79
N ARG A 112 18.24 -4.49 9.66
CA ARG A 112 17.88 -3.33 8.82
C ARG A 112 16.47 -3.45 8.20
N ALA A 113 15.95 -4.68 8.05
CA ALA A 113 14.63 -4.98 7.50
C ALA A 113 13.56 -5.19 8.58
N ARG A 114 13.90 -5.03 9.87
CA ARG A 114 12.90 -5.01 10.95
C ARG A 114 12.01 -3.79 10.79
N VAL A 115 10.70 -4.04 10.78
CA VAL A 115 9.69 -3.00 10.63
C VAL A 115 9.44 -2.31 11.96
N LYS A 116 9.18 -1.02 11.89
CA LYS A 116 8.76 -0.18 13.01
C LYS A 116 7.34 0.29 12.80
N GLN A 117 6.71 0.73 13.88
CA GLN A 117 5.39 1.34 13.80
C GLN A 117 5.41 2.47 12.76
N TRP A 118 4.41 2.44 11.88
CA TRP A 118 4.19 3.37 10.78
C TRP A 118 5.15 3.28 9.59
N ASP A 119 6.00 2.24 9.54
CA ASP A 119 6.73 1.93 8.31
C ASP A 119 5.73 1.55 7.20
N LEU A 120 5.93 2.12 6.01
CA LEU A 120 5.17 1.74 4.82
C LEU A 120 5.81 0.48 4.22
N LEU A 121 4.99 -0.55 3.99
CA LEU A 121 5.39 -1.82 3.43
C LEU A 121 4.83 -1.96 2.01
N PHE A 122 5.73 -2.17 1.06
CA PHE A 122 5.42 -2.07 -0.36
C PHE A 122 5.80 -3.37 -1.09
N PRO A 123 4.83 -4.23 -1.43
CA PRO A 123 5.07 -5.39 -2.27
C PRO A 123 5.67 -4.97 -3.61
N ARG A 124 6.85 -5.50 -3.92
CA ARG A 124 7.63 -5.01 -5.07
C ARG A 124 7.26 -5.66 -6.39
N SER A 125 6.57 -6.80 -6.37
CA SER A 125 6.31 -7.57 -7.58
C SER A 125 4.96 -8.30 -7.58
N GLY A 126 4.60 -8.90 -8.71
CA GLY A 126 3.50 -9.85 -8.82
C GLY A 126 2.12 -9.24 -9.02
N VAL A 127 1.33 -9.89 -9.88
CA VAL A 127 -0.04 -9.45 -10.24
C VAL A 127 -0.96 -9.42 -9.03
N GLY A 128 -0.83 -10.40 -8.13
CA GLY A 128 -1.70 -10.54 -6.96
C GLY A 128 -1.40 -9.58 -5.80
N SER A 129 -0.27 -8.85 -5.83
CA SER A 129 0.07 -7.86 -4.79
C SER A 129 0.28 -6.48 -5.40
N LEU A 130 1.46 -6.19 -5.95
CA LEU A 130 1.75 -4.92 -6.63
C LEU A 130 0.71 -4.58 -7.70
N GLY A 131 0.33 -5.57 -8.53
CA GLY A 131 -0.67 -5.37 -9.59
C GLY A 131 -2.06 -5.00 -9.10
N LYS A 132 -2.39 -5.33 -7.85
CA LYS A 132 -3.66 -4.97 -7.18
C LYS A 132 -3.54 -3.74 -6.27
N GLY A 133 -2.37 -3.09 -6.21
CA GLY A 133 -2.16 -1.97 -5.28
C GLY A 133 -2.23 -2.40 -3.80
N ARG A 134 -1.96 -3.67 -3.52
CA ARG A 134 -1.85 -4.16 -2.14
C ARG A 134 -0.55 -3.67 -1.55
N MET A 135 -0.68 -2.85 -0.52
CA MET A 135 0.37 -2.23 0.27
C MET A 135 -0.27 -1.84 1.60
N GLY A 136 0.54 -1.64 2.63
CA GLY A 136 0.05 -1.38 3.98
C GLY A 136 1.09 -0.67 4.81
N ILE A 137 0.67 -0.11 5.94
CA ILE A 137 1.56 0.38 6.98
C ILE A 137 1.58 -0.63 8.11
N PHE A 138 2.65 -0.67 8.89
CA PHE A 138 2.73 -1.51 10.07
C PHE A 138 2.19 -0.74 11.29
N PRO A 139 0.97 -1.04 11.81
CA PRO A 139 0.35 -0.20 12.84
C PRO A 139 0.81 -0.54 14.27
N TYR A 140 1.53 -1.65 14.44
CA TYR A 140 1.82 -2.20 15.75
C TYR A 140 3.08 -1.58 16.37
N PRO A 141 3.07 -1.27 17.68
CA PRO A 141 4.29 -0.96 18.40
C PRO A 141 5.16 -2.21 18.54
N GLU A 142 6.49 -2.01 18.60
CA GLU A 142 7.47 -3.11 18.73
C GLU A 142 7.27 -3.95 20.00
N SER A 143 6.67 -3.36 21.05
CA SER A 143 6.30 -4.06 22.29
C SER A 143 5.18 -5.09 22.12
N GLU A 144 4.39 -5.00 21.05
CA GLU A 144 3.29 -5.92 20.76
C GLU A 144 3.68 -6.93 19.69
N VAL A 145 4.31 -6.47 18.61
CA VAL A 145 4.66 -7.31 17.46
C VAL A 145 6.06 -6.98 16.97
N LYS A 146 6.94 -7.99 16.97
CA LYS A 146 8.21 -7.94 16.24
C LYS A 146 8.02 -8.52 14.85
N ALA A 147 8.45 -7.78 13.83
CA ALA A 147 8.34 -8.25 12.45
C ALA A 147 9.51 -7.79 11.56
N VAL A 148 9.71 -8.51 10.46
CA VAL A 148 10.75 -8.28 9.45
C VAL A 148 10.15 -8.48 8.07
N VAL A 149 10.49 -7.63 7.09
CA VAL A 149 10.04 -7.84 5.71
C VAL A 149 10.80 -8.97 5.02
N SER A 150 10.12 -9.70 4.13
CA SER A 150 10.75 -10.60 3.16
C SER A 150 11.50 -9.85 2.06
N CYS A 151 12.25 -10.55 1.21
CA CYS A 151 12.92 -9.95 0.03
C CYS A 151 11.96 -9.46 -1.07
N PHE A 152 10.66 -9.79 -0.99
CA PHE A 152 9.63 -9.37 -1.94
C PHE A 152 8.80 -8.17 -1.46
N VAL A 153 9.15 -7.62 -0.30
CA VAL A 153 8.47 -6.47 0.30
C VAL A 153 9.53 -5.44 0.64
N ASP A 154 9.34 -4.23 0.13
CA ASP A 154 10.20 -3.10 0.43
C ASP A 154 9.64 -2.41 1.69
N LEU A 155 10.52 -2.15 2.67
CA LEU A 155 10.26 -1.35 3.86
C LEU A 155 10.67 0.09 3.54
N ILE A 156 9.77 1.05 3.75
CA ILE A 156 9.98 2.46 3.48
C ILE A 156 9.70 3.27 4.75
N ARG A 157 10.73 3.97 5.25
CA ARG A 157 10.60 4.87 6.41
C ARG A 157 10.33 6.28 5.93
N ILE A 158 9.16 6.79 6.28
CA ILE A 158 8.65 8.08 5.80
C ILE A 158 8.94 9.18 6.85
N ASN A 159 9.36 10.35 6.38
CA ASN A 159 9.56 11.55 7.18
C ASN A 159 8.98 12.77 6.46
N GLY A 160 8.49 13.76 7.21
CA GLY A 160 7.97 15.02 6.68
C GLY A 160 6.57 14.95 6.06
N ILE A 161 5.93 13.78 6.08
CA ILE A 161 4.55 13.55 5.61
C ILE A 161 3.98 12.33 6.37
N LEU A 162 2.67 12.28 6.62
CA LEU A 162 2.08 11.18 7.40
C LEU A 162 1.99 9.88 6.59
N PRO A 163 2.47 8.73 7.12
CA PRO A 163 2.44 7.44 6.43
C PRO A 163 1.05 6.98 6.01
N GLN A 164 0.02 7.22 6.84
CA GLN A 164 -1.38 6.92 6.55
C GLN A 164 -1.85 7.67 5.31
N TYR A 165 -1.52 8.97 5.22
CA TYR A 165 -1.84 9.77 4.03
C TYR A 165 -1.14 9.21 2.79
N VAL A 166 0.15 8.90 2.89
CA VAL A 166 0.91 8.32 1.78
C VAL A 166 0.29 6.99 1.32
N LEU A 167 -0.09 6.11 2.26
CA LEU A 167 -0.76 4.85 1.95
C LEU A 167 -2.06 5.07 1.16
N VAL A 168 -2.94 5.94 1.66
CA VAL A 168 -4.22 6.25 1.00
C VAL A 168 -3.99 6.89 -0.37
N PHE A 169 -3.04 7.83 -0.47
CA PHE A 169 -2.65 8.43 -1.74
C PHE A 169 -2.14 7.39 -2.75
N LEU A 170 -1.26 6.48 -2.33
CA LEU A 170 -0.73 5.45 -3.21
C LEU A 170 -1.80 4.47 -3.67
N LYS A 171 -2.85 4.24 -2.87
CA LYS A 171 -4.03 3.44 -3.24
C LYS A 171 -5.02 4.19 -4.14
N SER A 172 -5.04 5.52 -4.11
CA SER A 172 -5.85 6.34 -5.01
C SER A 172 -5.47 6.14 -6.48
N ARG A 173 -6.32 6.61 -7.39
CA ARG A 173 -6.00 6.64 -8.82
C ARG A 173 -4.71 7.41 -9.08
N PHE A 174 -4.46 8.53 -8.40
CA PHE A 174 -3.23 9.31 -8.61
C PHE A 174 -1.96 8.52 -8.32
N GLY A 175 -1.96 7.68 -7.29
CA GLY A 175 -0.86 6.79 -6.96
C GLY A 175 -0.79 5.56 -7.87
N GLN A 176 -1.90 4.85 -8.01
CA GLN A 176 -1.97 3.61 -8.79
C GLN A 176 -1.66 3.82 -10.27
N LEU A 177 -2.05 4.96 -10.82
CA LEU A 177 -1.73 5.31 -12.20
C LEU A 177 -0.20 5.45 -12.40
N GLN A 178 0.49 6.14 -11.48
CA GLN A 178 1.95 6.28 -11.52
C GLN A 178 2.68 4.95 -11.31
N ILE A 179 2.18 4.09 -10.42
CA ILE A 179 2.75 2.75 -10.19
C ILE A 179 2.61 1.88 -11.44
N ARG A 180 1.39 1.81 -12.01
CA ARG A 180 1.09 1.00 -13.20
C ARG A 180 1.91 1.42 -14.41
N ARG A 181 2.27 2.70 -14.52
CA ARG A 181 3.15 3.21 -15.57
C ARG A 181 4.49 2.47 -15.62
N PHE A 182 4.99 1.96 -14.49
CA PHE A 182 6.26 1.22 -14.47
C PHE A 182 6.14 -0.21 -14.96
N PHE A 183 4.93 -0.76 -15.08
CA PHE A 183 4.71 -2.14 -15.47
C PHE A 183 5.03 -2.31 -16.96
N SER A 184 5.94 -3.23 -17.27
CA SER A 184 6.20 -3.64 -18.64
C SER A 184 5.27 -4.78 -19.06
N GLY A 185 4.84 -4.80 -20.32
CA GLY A 185 4.00 -5.88 -20.87
C GLY A 185 4.69 -7.25 -20.98
N VAL A 186 5.97 -7.35 -20.64
CA VAL A 186 6.76 -8.59 -20.64
C VAL A 186 7.28 -8.87 -19.23
N GLY A 187 7.16 -10.13 -18.78
CA GLY A 187 7.68 -10.61 -17.49
C GLY A 187 6.77 -10.34 -16.28
N THR A 188 7.31 -10.61 -15.08
CA THR A 188 6.63 -10.35 -13.82
C THR A 188 6.62 -8.86 -13.54
N ILE A 189 5.44 -8.31 -13.24
CA ILE A 189 5.28 -6.93 -12.76
C ILE A 189 6.24 -6.69 -11.59
N ASN A 190 7.05 -5.64 -11.66
CA ASN A 190 8.02 -5.28 -10.63
C ASN A 190 8.23 -3.76 -10.58
N ILE A 191 8.61 -3.25 -9.41
CA ILE A 191 9.02 -1.86 -9.21
C ILE A 191 10.31 -1.82 -8.37
N ASN A 192 11.21 -0.91 -8.72
CA ASN A 192 12.47 -0.71 -7.99
C ASN A 192 12.45 0.57 -7.13
N PHE A 193 13.45 0.72 -6.26
CA PHE A 193 13.55 1.86 -5.34
C PHE A 193 13.56 3.22 -6.04
N SER A 194 14.26 3.33 -7.18
CA SER A 194 14.30 4.59 -7.94
C SER A 194 12.93 4.94 -8.51
N GLN A 195 12.18 3.93 -8.97
CA GLN A 195 10.81 4.10 -9.46
C GLN A 195 9.85 4.49 -8.33
N ILE A 196 9.92 3.81 -7.17
CA ILE A 196 9.17 4.18 -5.96
C ILE A 196 9.44 5.64 -5.60
N GLY A 197 10.71 6.02 -5.48
CA GLY A 197 11.10 7.40 -5.14
C GLY A 197 10.65 8.45 -6.17
N SER A 198 10.48 8.05 -7.44
CA SER A 198 10.05 8.95 -8.51
C SER A 198 8.55 9.24 -8.54
N ILE A 199 7.73 8.49 -7.78
CA ILE A 199 6.30 8.77 -7.63
C ILE A 199 6.14 10.20 -7.12
N GLN A 200 5.25 10.97 -7.72
CA GLN A 200 4.91 12.32 -7.33
C GLN A 200 3.71 12.27 -6.39
N ILE A 201 3.86 12.86 -5.20
CA ILE A 201 2.81 12.93 -4.17
C ILE A 201 2.31 14.37 -4.10
N HIS A 202 0.99 14.54 -4.01
CA HIS A 202 0.41 15.84 -3.71
C HIS A 202 0.66 16.18 -2.23
N ASP A 203 1.44 17.23 -1.97
CA ASP A 203 1.75 17.68 -0.62
C ASP A 203 0.57 18.51 -0.07
N ILE A 204 -0.45 17.81 0.46
CA ILE A 204 -1.63 18.43 1.05
C ILE A 204 -1.31 19.00 2.45
N PRO A 205 -2.02 20.04 2.92
CA PRO A 205 -1.84 20.59 4.26
C PRO A 205 -1.83 19.53 5.37
N LEU A 206 -0.94 19.69 6.35
CA LEU A 206 -0.79 18.75 7.48
C LEU A 206 -2.12 18.45 8.19
N GLN A 207 -3.00 19.45 8.34
CA GLN A 207 -4.32 19.27 8.94
C GLN A 207 -5.17 18.24 8.17
N LEU A 208 -5.13 18.24 6.84
CA LEU A 208 -5.83 17.25 6.03
C LEU A 208 -5.16 15.88 6.13
N GLN A 209 -3.82 15.84 6.17
CA GLN A 209 -3.10 14.58 6.40
C GLN A 209 -3.51 13.95 7.75
N GLN A 210 -3.66 14.75 8.80
CA GLN A 210 -4.08 14.31 10.13
C GLN A 210 -5.52 13.79 10.13
N GLN A 211 -6.43 14.43 9.39
CA GLN A 211 -7.79 13.90 9.21
C GLN A 211 -7.77 12.55 8.49
N VAL A 212 -6.97 12.41 7.41
CA VAL A 212 -6.81 11.11 6.73
C VAL A 212 -6.26 10.03 7.67
N ALA A 213 -5.28 10.38 8.53
CA ALA A 213 -4.75 9.46 9.51
C ALA A 213 -5.80 9.01 10.53
N ALA A 214 -6.60 9.94 11.06
CA ALA A 214 -7.67 9.64 12.01
C ALA A 214 -8.73 8.70 11.39
N GLU A 215 -9.16 8.96 10.15
CA GLU A 215 -10.11 8.09 9.47
C GLU A 215 -9.51 6.75 9.07
N TRP A 216 -8.22 6.71 8.76
CA TRP A 216 -7.51 5.45 8.51
C TRP A 216 -7.45 4.59 9.78
N ASP A 217 -7.30 5.18 10.98
CA ASP A 217 -7.34 4.44 12.23
C ASP A 217 -8.71 3.76 12.46
N VAL A 218 -9.81 4.42 12.05
CA VAL A 218 -11.16 3.83 12.07
C VAL A 218 -11.26 2.65 11.10
N VAL A 219 -10.78 2.81 9.86
CA VAL A 219 -10.69 1.73 8.86
C VAL A 219 -9.92 0.53 9.43
N ASN A 220 -8.74 0.81 10.01
CA ASN A 220 -7.86 -0.21 10.55
C ASN A 220 -8.48 -0.93 11.75
N HIS A 221 -9.26 -0.24 12.59
CA HIS A 221 -9.97 -0.87 13.70
C HIS A 221 -10.91 -1.99 13.24
N PHE A 222 -11.73 -1.74 12.22
CA PHE A 222 -12.61 -2.78 11.65
C PHE A 222 -11.82 -3.90 10.97
N HIS A 223 -10.72 -3.56 10.30
CA HIS A 223 -9.81 -4.56 9.74
C HIS A 223 -9.24 -5.50 10.82
N GLU A 224 -8.71 -4.96 11.92
CA GLU A 224 -8.15 -5.76 13.01
C GLU A 224 -9.19 -6.65 13.68
N ILE A 225 -10.42 -6.16 13.88
CA ILE A 225 -11.53 -7.01 14.34
C ILE A 225 -11.76 -8.18 13.38
N GLY A 226 -11.71 -7.92 12.07
CA GLY A 226 -11.76 -8.95 11.03
C GLY A 226 -10.65 -9.99 11.21
N ILE A 227 -9.39 -9.56 11.32
CA ILE A 227 -8.25 -10.49 11.48
C ILE A 227 -8.38 -11.33 12.76
N ASP A 228 -8.80 -10.73 13.87
CA ASP A 228 -9.07 -11.45 15.12
C ASP A 228 -10.17 -12.50 14.97
N LEU A 229 -11.25 -12.17 14.25
CA LEU A 229 -12.33 -13.11 13.96
C LEU A 229 -11.87 -14.24 13.04
N LYS A 230 -10.99 -13.96 12.07
CA LYS A 230 -10.37 -14.99 11.23
C LYS A 230 -9.55 -15.97 12.08
N ALA A 231 -8.76 -15.47 13.03
CA ALA A 231 -8.00 -16.32 13.95
C ALA A 231 -8.93 -17.19 14.83
N LYS A 232 -10.02 -16.62 15.37
CA LYS A 232 -11.04 -17.36 16.13
C LYS A 232 -11.76 -18.41 15.28
N MET A 233 -12.07 -18.10 14.03
CA MET A 233 -12.67 -19.02 13.06
C MET A 233 -11.77 -20.24 12.83
N PHE A 234 -10.46 -20.03 12.64
CA PHE A 234 -9.49 -21.12 12.47
C PHE A 234 -9.40 -22.03 13.71
N LEU A 235 -9.40 -21.44 14.91
CA LEU A 235 -9.43 -22.21 16.16
C LEU A 235 -10.72 -23.03 16.30
N ALA A 236 -11.88 -22.44 16.00
CA ALA A 236 -13.16 -23.15 16.02
C ALA A 236 -13.17 -24.34 15.06
N GLN A 237 -12.63 -24.15 13.84
CA GLN A 237 -12.48 -25.20 12.84
C GLN A 237 -11.58 -26.34 13.36
N LYS A 238 -10.43 -26.01 13.97
CA LYS A 238 -9.51 -26.99 14.57
C LYS A 238 -10.16 -27.81 15.68
N HIS A 239 -11.08 -27.21 16.44
CA HIS A 239 -11.85 -27.89 17.50
C HIS A 239 -13.14 -28.57 17.00
N GLY A 240 -13.45 -28.49 15.70
CA GLY A 240 -14.67 -29.07 15.11
C GLY A 240 -15.97 -28.35 15.52
N ASN A 241 -15.89 -27.13 16.07
CA ASN A 241 -17.05 -26.34 16.46
C ASN A 241 -17.62 -25.58 15.25
N ARG A 242 -18.48 -26.25 14.49
CA ARG A 242 -19.08 -25.71 13.26
C ARG A 242 -20.00 -24.51 13.48
N GLU A 243 -20.62 -24.40 14.65
CA GLU A 243 -21.50 -23.28 14.98
C GLU A 243 -20.68 -22.00 15.17
N ALA A 244 -19.65 -22.06 16.00
CA ALA A 244 -18.73 -20.95 16.21
C ALA A 244 -17.96 -20.58 14.93
N GLU A 245 -17.53 -21.57 14.14
CA GLU A 245 -16.87 -21.33 12.84
C GLU A 245 -17.76 -20.48 11.92
N ARG A 246 -19.05 -20.82 11.78
CA ARG A 246 -20.00 -20.05 10.96
C ARG A 246 -20.23 -18.66 11.51
N GLU A 247 -20.39 -18.53 12.82
CA GLU A 247 -20.59 -17.23 13.48
C GLU A 247 -19.39 -16.30 13.21
N TYR A 248 -18.17 -16.79 13.44
CA TYR A 248 -16.95 -16.02 13.19
C TYR A 248 -16.76 -15.71 11.71
N GLN A 249 -17.10 -16.63 10.80
CA GLN A 249 -17.04 -16.38 9.37
C GLN A 249 -17.95 -15.23 8.93
N THR A 250 -19.21 -15.21 9.42
CA THR A 250 -20.15 -14.14 9.11
C THR A 250 -19.65 -12.80 9.64
N LYS A 251 -19.18 -12.74 10.89
CA LYS A 251 -18.65 -11.52 11.49
C LYS A 251 -17.37 -11.05 10.80
N TYR A 252 -16.47 -11.97 10.45
CA TYR A 252 -15.24 -11.68 9.71
C TYR A 252 -15.58 -10.99 8.39
N LYS A 253 -16.44 -11.62 7.58
CA LYS A 253 -16.84 -11.08 6.28
C LYS A 253 -17.43 -9.69 6.41
N HIS A 254 -18.35 -9.49 7.37
CA HIS A 254 -18.98 -8.19 7.61
C HIS A 254 -17.97 -7.09 7.97
N ASN A 255 -17.01 -7.37 8.86
CA ASN A 255 -16.00 -6.37 9.24
C ASN A 255 -15.04 -6.05 8.10
N MET A 256 -14.65 -7.04 7.29
CA MET A 256 -13.80 -6.81 6.12
C MET A 256 -14.51 -5.96 5.06
N GLU A 257 -15.81 -6.21 4.82
CA GLU A 257 -16.63 -5.43 3.89
C GLU A 257 -16.77 -3.97 4.34
N ILE A 258 -16.99 -3.73 5.65
CA ILE A 258 -17.03 -2.38 6.23
C ILE A 258 -15.68 -1.69 6.06
N ALA A 259 -14.58 -2.35 6.44
CA ALA A 259 -13.25 -1.76 6.36
C ALA A 259 -12.87 -1.41 4.92
N GLU A 260 -13.20 -2.27 3.95
CA GLU A 260 -13.00 -2.00 2.53
C GLU A 260 -13.86 -0.83 2.03
N ALA A 261 -15.13 -0.77 2.43
CA ALA A 261 -16.01 0.34 2.07
C ALA A 261 -15.51 1.68 2.64
N MET A 262 -15.11 1.71 3.91
CA MET A 262 -14.53 2.89 4.57
C MET A 262 -13.23 3.34 3.88
N LEU A 263 -12.34 2.39 3.53
CA LEU A 263 -11.11 2.72 2.83
C LEU A 263 -11.37 3.30 1.44
N ASN A 264 -12.30 2.71 0.69
CA ASN A 264 -12.66 3.19 -0.65
C ASN A 264 -13.29 4.59 -0.59
N ASP A 265 -14.11 4.86 0.41
CA ASP A 265 -14.64 6.19 0.65
C ASP A 265 -13.52 7.19 1.02
N LEU A 266 -12.62 6.82 1.92
CA LEU A 266 -11.48 7.66 2.30
C LEU A 266 -10.58 7.99 1.09
N ILE A 267 -10.31 7.00 0.24
CA ILE A 267 -9.58 7.19 -1.03
C ILE A 267 -10.31 8.20 -1.91
N ARG A 268 -11.62 8.04 -2.11
CA ARG A 268 -12.43 8.97 -2.92
C ARG A 268 -12.37 10.39 -2.35
N GLN A 269 -12.49 10.55 -1.04
CA GLN A 269 -12.39 11.85 -0.39
C GLN A 269 -11.01 12.50 -0.60
N VAL A 270 -9.91 11.73 -0.48
CA VAL A 270 -8.55 12.22 -0.77
C VAL A 270 -8.42 12.64 -2.24
N GLU A 271 -9.01 11.89 -3.17
CA GLU A 271 -9.02 12.28 -4.58
C GLU A 271 -9.76 13.61 -4.80
N GLU A 272 -10.92 13.80 -4.17
CA GLU A 272 -11.71 15.04 -4.24
C GLU A 272 -10.98 16.23 -3.61
N ILE A 273 -10.24 16.01 -2.51
CA ILE A 273 -9.36 17.01 -1.91
C ILE A 273 -8.31 17.46 -2.92
N ILE A 274 -7.61 16.50 -3.53
CA ILE A 274 -6.55 16.77 -4.52
C ILE A 274 -7.11 17.57 -5.70
N GLU A 275 -8.29 17.20 -6.20
CA GLU A 275 -8.98 17.90 -7.29
C GLU A 275 -9.56 19.26 -6.88
N GLY A 276 -9.58 19.60 -5.58
CA GLY A 276 -10.19 20.82 -5.06
C GLY A 276 -11.72 20.81 -5.04
N LYS A 277 -12.35 19.64 -5.20
CA LYS A 277 -13.81 19.43 -5.09
C LYS A 277 -14.28 19.31 -3.64
N ARG A 278 -13.33 19.07 -2.72
CA ARG A 278 -13.55 18.90 -1.29
C ARG A 278 -12.52 19.72 -0.51
N THR A 279 -12.88 20.10 0.73
CA THR A 279 -12.02 20.91 1.61
C THR A 279 -11.71 20.25 2.94
N GLU A 280 -12.39 19.15 3.30
CA GLU A 280 -12.19 18.41 4.53
C GLU A 280 -12.53 16.92 4.33
N ILE A 281 -11.96 16.07 5.19
CA ILE A 281 -12.33 14.65 5.26
C ILE A 281 -13.50 14.50 6.25
N GLU A 282 -14.60 13.91 5.78
CA GLU A 282 -15.75 13.51 6.56
C GLU A 282 -15.52 12.13 7.21
N PRO A 283 -16.13 11.87 8.40
CA PRO A 283 -16.02 10.60 9.10
C PRO A 283 -16.44 9.41 8.26
N VAL A 284 -15.58 8.41 8.10
CA VAL A 284 -15.85 7.21 7.26
C VAL A 284 -16.87 6.26 7.89
N ASP A 285 -17.06 6.36 9.21
CA ASP A 285 -18.06 5.60 9.97
C ASP A 285 -19.51 5.95 9.62
N ARG A 286 -19.74 7.03 8.87
CA ARG A 286 -21.06 7.34 8.30
C ARG A 286 -21.62 6.20 7.43
N ILE A 287 -20.75 5.38 6.84
CA ILE A 287 -21.14 4.20 6.06
C ILE A 287 -22.00 3.23 6.89
N LEU A 288 -21.75 3.13 8.19
CA LEU A 288 -22.52 2.27 9.10
C LEU A 288 -23.99 2.71 9.25
N LYS A 289 -24.31 3.96 8.90
CA LYS A 289 -25.69 4.50 8.95
C LYS A 289 -26.43 4.29 7.63
N GLU A 290 -25.71 4.00 6.55
CA GLU A 290 -26.23 3.83 5.19
C GLU A 290 -26.43 2.35 4.81
N SER A 291 -25.79 1.44 5.56
CA SER A 291 -25.87 -0.03 5.45
C SER A 291 -26.93 -0.66 6.35
#